data_AF-A0A6C0IDL6-F1
#
_entry.id   AF-A0A6C0IDL6-F1
#
_cell.length_a   1.000
_cell.length_b   1.000
_cell.length_c   1.000
_cell.angle_alpha   90.00
_cell.angle_beta   90.00
_cell.angle_gamma   90.00
#
_symmetry.space_group_name_H-M   'P 1'
#
loop_
_entity.id
_entity.type
_entity.pdbx_description
1 polymer ?
#
loop_
_entity_poly.entity_id
_entity_poly.type
_entity_poly.pdbx_seq_one_letter_code
_entity_poly.pdbx_strand_id
1 'polypeptide(L)'
;MNFDLNIDNYTKDELIEMFELPETFDKNIFDIKEAKLKESIINNKEINKDTQVKTLNFLIKAKNIILNEKQNGLTKFQRSITDFYNSSYDLKTSKLENSEEHMVQVRPEKPYLSSYPSEFFPGIINPLKKRTIKKNLNIDSRFRDNYFATSSTNYSINLPINFNSVLQMQLSSIELPTTYYVVSKQYGNNFFTVIVNGTAGIVNIPDGNYDQVTIYTIINQQLTNLSITTGITDFAHVVFSINLTNGTTGSAQTIVGFDGNQVANSTLELNFQADRFGIDDRNTPLPLKMGWNLGFRNGVYINNTNYVSEGVVDLTGPRYFFLVVDDYNNNVNNSFYSAFNSSILNKNILARISLAANTYDVLSQNNLNLIMTPREYFGPVNIQTLNIQLLDEYGRTVDLNNMDFSFCLTLSTVYDL
;
A
#
# COMPACT_ATOMS: atom_id res chain seq x y z
N MET A 1 4.68 -54.56 -28.93
CA MET A 1 3.47 -53.90 -29.45
C MET A 1 3.10 -52.78 -28.50
N ASN A 2 3.03 -51.55 -28.98
CA ASN A 2 2.57 -50.41 -28.17
C ASN A 2 1.05 -50.39 -28.29
N PHE A 3 0.34 -50.76 -27.22
CA PHE A 3 -1.12 -50.69 -27.19
C PHE A 3 -1.51 -49.21 -27.06
N ASP A 4 -2.37 -48.73 -27.95
CA ASP A 4 -2.95 -47.40 -27.81
C ASP A 4 -4.00 -47.44 -26.69
N LEU A 5 -3.70 -46.78 -25.57
CA LEU A 5 -4.58 -46.73 -24.40
C LEU A 5 -5.43 -45.45 -24.38
N ASN A 6 -5.48 -44.71 -25.49
CA ASN A 6 -6.37 -43.57 -25.63
C ASN A 6 -7.77 -44.05 -26.07
N ILE A 7 -8.75 -43.89 -25.18
CA ILE A 7 -10.12 -44.38 -25.43
C ILE A 7 -10.84 -43.64 -26.56
N ASP A 8 -10.45 -42.40 -26.83
CA ASP A 8 -11.08 -41.56 -27.85
C ASP A 8 -10.75 -42.02 -29.28
N ASN A 9 -9.75 -42.89 -29.44
CA ASN A 9 -9.33 -43.44 -30.73
C ASN A 9 -10.12 -44.69 -31.14
N TYR A 10 -11.03 -45.18 -30.28
CA TYR A 10 -11.80 -46.41 -30.53
C TYR A 10 -13.29 -46.13 -30.67
N THR A 11 -13.91 -46.75 -31.67
CA THR A 11 -15.36 -46.76 -31.84
C THR A 11 -16.02 -47.79 -30.91
N LYS A 12 -17.32 -47.63 -30.67
CA LYS A 12 -18.07 -48.54 -29.80
C LYS A 12 -18.01 -50.00 -30.27
N ASP A 13 -18.07 -50.22 -31.58
CA ASP A 13 -18.07 -51.57 -32.16
C ASP A 13 -16.69 -52.24 -32.03
N GLU A 14 -15.59 -51.48 -32.24
CA GLU A 14 -14.23 -51.96 -32.00
C GLU A 14 -14.00 -52.32 -30.51
N LEU A 15 -14.58 -51.56 -29.59
CA LEU A 15 -14.53 -51.89 -28.17
C LEU A 15 -15.33 -53.16 -27.86
N ILE A 16 -16.49 -53.39 -28.49
CA ILE A 16 -17.27 -54.63 -28.32
C ILE A 16 -16.47 -55.85 -28.81
N GLU A 17 -15.78 -55.73 -29.94
CA GLU A 17 -14.90 -56.78 -30.48
C GLU A 17 -13.72 -57.06 -29.55
N MET A 18 -13.11 -56.02 -28.97
CA MET A 18 -11.98 -56.15 -28.04
C MET A 18 -12.33 -56.92 -26.75
N PHE A 19 -13.59 -56.85 -26.30
CA PHE A 19 -14.09 -57.65 -25.18
C PHE A 19 -14.61 -59.05 -25.61
N GLU A 20 -14.52 -59.38 -26.91
CA GLU A 20 -15.04 -60.61 -27.52
C GLU A 20 -16.50 -60.87 -27.15
N LEU A 21 -17.34 -59.84 -27.24
CA LEU A 21 -18.75 -59.92 -26.90
C LEU A 21 -19.58 -60.37 -28.12
N PRO A 22 -20.60 -61.23 -27.93
CA PRO A 22 -21.52 -61.59 -29.00
C PRO A 22 -22.37 -60.39 -29.45
N GLU A 23 -22.91 -60.40 -30.68
CA GLU A 23 -23.73 -59.30 -31.24
C GLU A 23 -24.92 -58.89 -30.35
N THR A 24 -25.43 -59.83 -29.55
CA THR A 24 -26.38 -59.54 -28.47
C THR A 24 -25.84 -60.09 -27.16
N PHE A 25 -25.63 -59.21 -26.18
CA PHE A 25 -25.09 -59.55 -24.87
C PHE A 25 -25.89 -58.89 -23.75
N ASP A 26 -26.00 -59.57 -22.60
CA ASP A 26 -26.53 -58.98 -21.38
C ASP A 26 -25.40 -58.43 -20.49
N LYS A 27 -25.76 -57.64 -19.48
CA LYS A 27 -24.80 -57.02 -18.56
C LYS A 27 -23.96 -58.06 -17.79
N ASN A 28 -24.53 -59.24 -17.53
CA ASN A 28 -23.86 -60.31 -16.80
C ASN A 28 -22.75 -60.95 -17.65
N ILE A 29 -22.99 -61.20 -18.94
CA ILE A 29 -22.00 -61.73 -19.88
C ILE A 29 -20.85 -60.73 -20.04
N PHE A 30 -21.16 -59.43 -20.10
CA PHE A 30 -20.15 -58.37 -20.13
C PHE A 30 -19.25 -58.41 -18.90
N ASP A 31 -19.85 -58.43 -17.70
CA ASP A 31 -19.12 -58.40 -16.43
C ASP A 31 -18.21 -59.64 -16.27
N ILE A 32 -18.66 -60.81 -16.74
CA ILE A 32 -17.86 -62.04 -16.72
C ILE A 32 -16.65 -61.94 -17.67
N LYS A 33 -16.86 -61.42 -18.90
CA LYS A 33 -15.78 -61.24 -19.88
C LYS A 33 -14.78 -60.19 -19.42
N GLU A 34 -15.25 -59.07 -18.86
CA GLU A 34 -14.39 -58.04 -18.27
C GLU A 34 -13.56 -58.60 -17.10
N ALA A 35 -14.17 -59.36 -16.19
CA ALA A 35 -13.46 -59.93 -15.04
C ALA A 35 -12.31 -60.86 -15.48
N LYS A 36 -12.57 -61.73 -16.47
CA LYS A 36 -11.54 -62.61 -17.05
C LYS A 36 -10.37 -61.82 -17.66
N LEU A 37 -10.67 -60.72 -18.35
CA LEU A 37 -9.67 -59.89 -19.01
C LEU A 37 -8.85 -59.08 -17.99
N LYS A 38 -9.47 -58.62 -16.90
CA LYS A 38 -8.76 -57.99 -15.78
C LYS A 38 -7.86 -58.98 -15.05
N GLU A 39 -8.34 -60.19 -14.77
CA GLU A 39 -7.54 -61.21 -14.12
C GLU A 39 -6.33 -61.64 -14.97
N SER A 40 -6.49 -61.75 -16.29
CA SER A 40 -5.36 -62.09 -17.17
C SER A 40 -4.28 -61.00 -17.18
N ILE A 41 -4.66 -59.72 -17.10
CA ILE A 41 -3.71 -58.60 -17.01
C ILE A 41 -3.01 -58.55 -15.66
N ILE A 42 -3.75 -58.77 -14.56
CA ILE A 42 -3.20 -58.73 -13.19
C ILE A 42 -2.25 -59.91 -12.94
N ASN A 43 -2.58 -61.09 -13.46
CA ASN A 43 -1.77 -62.29 -13.27
C ASN A 43 -0.54 -62.36 -14.20
N ASN A 44 -0.45 -61.48 -15.21
CA ASN A 44 0.69 -61.41 -16.11
C ASN A 44 1.86 -60.64 -15.47
N LYS A 45 2.89 -61.37 -15.02
CA LYS A 45 4.08 -60.83 -14.34
C LYS A 45 5.08 -60.13 -15.26
N GLU A 46 4.92 -60.22 -16.59
CA GLU A 46 5.84 -59.61 -17.55
C GLU A 46 5.50 -58.15 -17.86
N ILE A 47 4.32 -57.67 -17.46
CA ILE A 47 3.87 -56.29 -17.70
C ILE A 47 4.23 -55.41 -16.50
N ASN A 48 4.83 -54.25 -16.77
CA ASN A 48 5.11 -53.25 -15.72
C ASN A 48 3.82 -52.80 -15.02
N LYS A 49 3.87 -52.62 -13.69
CA LYS A 49 2.74 -52.18 -12.86
C LYS A 49 2.08 -50.91 -13.36
N ASP A 50 2.84 -49.93 -13.87
CA ASP A 50 2.29 -48.69 -14.43
C ASP A 50 1.45 -48.95 -15.69
N THR A 51 1.96 -49.80 -16.59
CA THR A 51 1.23 -50.21 -17.80
C THR A 51 -0.02 -51.01 -17.44
N GLN A 52 0.06 -51.92 -16.47
CA GLN A 52 -1.11 -52.67 -15.97
C GLN A 52 -2.21 -51.72 -15.47
N VAL A 53 -1.86 -50.72 -14.66
CA VAL A 53 -2.84 -49.74 -14.14
C VAL A 53 -3.46 -48.93 -15.28
N LYS A 54 -2.68 -48.49 -16.26
CA LYS A 54 -3.18 -47.75 -17.43
C LYS A 54 -4.13 -48.60 -18.27
N THR A 55 -3.79 -49.87 -18.51
CA THR A 55 -4.67 -50.80 -19.25
C THR A 55 -5.96 -51.08 -18.48
N LEU A 56 -5.90 -51.27 -17.16
CA LEU A 56 -7.11 -51.47 -16.34
C LEU A 56 -8.02 -50.24 -16.35
N ASN A 57 -7.46 -49.03 -16.28
CA ASN A 57 -8.23 -47.80 -16.40
C ASN A 57 -8.87 -47.64 -17.78
N PHE A 58 -8.17 -48.05 -18.84
CA PHE A 58 -8.74 -48.07 -20.19
C PHE A 58 -9.95 -49.01 -20.30
N LEU A 59 -9.86 -50.24 -19.76
CA LEU A 59 -10.99 -51.18 -19.76
C LEU A 59 -12.22 -50.63 -19.02
N ILE A 60 -12.03 -49.91 -17.92
CA ILE A 60 -13.13 -49.26 -17.17
C ILE A 60 -13.80 -48.17 -18.03
N LYS A 61 -13.01 -47.35 -18.74
CA LYS A 61 -13.56 -46.34 -19.64
C LYS A 61 -14.31 -46.98 -20.81
N ALA A 62 -13.76 -48.05 -21.39
CA ALA A 62 -14.39 -48.79 -22.46
C ALA A 62 -15.73 -49.40 -22.04
N LYS A 63 -15.81 -50.01 -20.84
CA LYS A 63 -17.07 -50.48 -20.26
C LYS A 63 -18.13 -49.39 -20.19
N ASN A 64 -17.76 -48.21 -19.72
CA ASN A 64 -18.71 -47.09 -19.55
C ASN A 64 -19.26 -46.62 -20.90
N ILE A 65 -18.43 -46.62 -21.95
CA ILE A 65 -18.85 -46.30 -23.32
C ILE A 65 -19.79 -47.39 -23.88
N ILE A 66 -19.44 -48.67 -23.70
CA ILE A 66 -20.25 -49.79 -24.20
C ILE A 66 -21.64 -49.79 -23.53
N LEU A 67 -21.69 -49.62 -22.21
CA LEU A 67 -22.92 -49.61 -21.42
C LEU A 67 -23.72 -48.29 -21.49
N ASN A 68 -23.24 -47.28 -22.24
CA ASN A 68 -23.92 -45.99 -22.47
C ASN A 68 -24.39 -45.29 -21.18
N GLU A 69 -23.66 -45.42 -20.07
CA GLU A 69 -23.93 -44.64 -18.86
C GLU A 69 -23.27 -43.26 -18.97
N LYS A 70 -23.97 -42.31 -19.63
CA LYS A 70 -23.63 -40.88 -19.51
C LYS A 70 -23.89 -40.45 -18.06
N GLN A 71 -22.87 -40.36 -17.21
CA GLN A 71 -22.80 -39.35 -16.14
C GLN A 71 -21.35 -38.97 -15.77
N ASN A 72 -21.14 -37.65 -15.79
CA ASN A 72 -20.02 -36.94 -15.20
C ASN A 72 -19.97 -37.17 -13.69
N GLY A 73 -18.99 -37.93 -13.21
CA GLY A 73 -18.71 -38.04 -11.78
C GLY A 73 -17.79 -39.19 -11.45
N LEU A 74 -16.69 -38.92 -10.76
CA LEU A 74 -15.80 -39.96 -10.23
C LEU A 74 -16.60 -40.93 -9.36
N THR A 75 -16.46 -42.22 -9.65
CA THR A 75 -17.09 -43.31 -8.90
C THR A 75 -16.66 -43.27 -7.43
N LYS A 76 -17.52 -43.79 -6.54
CA LYS A 76 -17.29 -43.80 -5.09
C LYS A 76 -15.93 -44.42 -4.69
N PHE A 77 -15.48 -45.40 -5.48
CA PHE A 77 -14.19 -46.07 -5.33
C PHE A 77 -13.00 -45.18 -5.71
N GLN A 78 -13.11 -44.38 -6.79
CA GLN A 78 -12.07 -43.44 -7.19
C GLN A 78 -11.86 -42.33 -6.15
N ARG A 79 -12.95 -41.83 -5.52
CA ARG A 79 -12.84 -40.85 -4.42
C ARG A 79 -12.09 -41.40 -3.21
N SER A 80 -12.37 -42.64 -2.81
CA SER A 80 -11.66 -43.28 -1.69
C SER A 80 -10.16 -43.46 -1.96
N ILE A 81 -9.75 -43.69 -3.21
CA ILE A 81 -8.33 -43.80 -3.56
C ILE A 81 -7.67 -42.42 -3.55
N THR A 82 -8.29 -41.39 -4.13
CA THR A 82 -7.72 -40.03 -4.16
C THR A 82 -7.64 -39.40 -2.76
N ASP A 83 -8.60 -39.68 -1.88
CA ASP A 83 -8.56 -39.23 -0.49
C ASP A 83 -7.50 -39.97 0.34
N PHE A 84 -7.29 -41.27 0.09
CA PHE A 84 -6.27 -42.05 0.80
C PHE A 84 -4.84 -41.62 0.43
N TYR A 85 -4.59 -41.28 -0.84
CA TYR A 85 -3.29 -40.86 -1.34
C TYR A 85 -3.08 -39.33 -1.37
N ASN A 86 -4.04 -38.53 -0.87
CA ASN A 86 -4.00 -37.06 -0.87
C ASN A 86 -3.56 -36.44 -2.21
N SER A 87 -4.00 -37.03 -3.31
CA SER A 87 -3.53 -36.66 -4.65
C SER A 87 -4.46 -35.68 -5.38
N SER A 88 -5.51 -35.17 -4.71
CA SER A 88 -6.41 -34.16 -5.28
C SER A 88 -5.94 -32.75 -4.93
N TYR A 89 -5.70 -31.93 -5.95
CA TYR A 89 -5.40 -30.49 -5.80
C TYR A 89 -6.66 -29.60 -5.75
N ASP A 90 -7.85 -30.21 -5.73
CA ASP A 90 -9.12 -29.48 -5.63
C ASP A 90 -9.37 -29.01 -4.18
N LEU A 91 -9.95 -27.81 -4.06
CA LEU A 91 -10.37 -27.26 -2.77
C LEU A 91 -11.45 -28.17 -2.15
N LYS A 92 -11.12 -28.85 -1.06
CA LYS A 92 -12.09 -29.64 -0.29
C LYS A 92 -13.07 -28.69 0.40
N THR A 93 -14.36 -28.94 0.25
CA THR A 93 -15.38 -28.24 1.03
C THR A 93 -15.25 -28.68 2.49
N SER A 94 -15.14 -27.72 3.40
CA SER A 94 -15.18 -28.02 4.83
C SER A 94 -16.59 -28.51 5.17
N LYS A 95 -16.69 -29.69 5.78
CA LYS A 95 -17.94 -30.09 6.44
C LYS A 95 -18.05 -29.24 7.70
N LEU A 96 -19.08 -28.41 7.77
CA LEU A 96 -19.49 -27.80 9.03
C LEU A 96 -20.00 -28.95 9.91
N GLU A 97 -19.20 -29.33 10.90
CA GLU A 97 -19.66 -30.22 11.96
C GLU A 97 -20.72 -29.49 12.78
N ASN A 98 -21.88 -30.14 12.87
CA ASN A 98 -22.91 -30.03 13.90
C ASN A 98 -23.23 -28.60 14.41
N SER A 99 -24.38 -28.07 13.98
CA SER A 99 -24.90 -26.75 14.38
C SER A 99 -25.26 -26.61 15.87
N GLU A 100 -25.06 -27.64 16.69
CA GLU A 100 -25.45 -27.67 18.10
C GLU A 100 -24.27 -27.54 19.09
N GLU A 101 -23.01 -27.60 18.65
CA GLU A 101 -21.84 -27.63 19.56
C GLU A 101 -21.00 -26.33 19.59
N HIS A 102 -21.52 -25.24 19.04
CA HIS A 102 -20.91 -23.93 19.25
C HIS A 102 -21.77 -23.10 20.19
N MET A 103 -21.17 -22.74 21.34
CA MET A 103 -21.64 -21.68 22.26
C MET A 103 -21.57 -20.30 21.58
N VAL A 104 -22.11 -20.17 20.38
CA VAL A 104 -22.51 -18.89 19.80
C VAL A 104 -23.95 -18.73 20.22
N GLN A 105 -24.22 -17.78 21.13
CA GLN A 105 -25.58 -17.37 21.41
C GLN A 105 -26.26 -17.01 20.08
N VAL A 106 -27.15 -17.86 19.58
CA VAL A 106 -28.02 -17.54 18.45
C VAL A 106 -28.92 -16.41 18.94
N ARG A 107 -28.57 -15.17 18.58
CA ARG A 107 -29.41 -14.02 18.87
C ARG A 107 -30.71 -14.23 18.09
N PRO A 108 -31.89 -14.18 18.74
CA PRO A 108 -33.15 -14.31 18.03
C PRO A 108 -33.22 -13.23 16.94
N GLU A 109 -33.60 -13.63 15.71
CA GLU A 109 -33.83 -12.72 14.60
C GLU A 109 -34.94 -11.73 15.01
N LYS A 110 -34.55 -10.49 15.32
CA LYS A 110 -35.50 -9.40 15.47
C LYS A 110 -35.83 -8.89 14.07
N PRO A 111 -37.10 -8.94 13.63
CA PRO A 111 -37.48 -8.33 12.35
C PRO A 111 -37.18 -6.83 12.42
N TYR A 112 -36.35 -6.35 11.49
CA TYR A 112 -36.16 -4.92 11.28
C TYR A 112 -36.83 -4.52 9.96
N LEU A 113 -37.66 -3.49 10.01
CA LEU A 113 -38.19 -2.84 8.81
C LEU A 113 -37.15 -1.82 8.33
N SER A 114 -36.58 -2.03 7.14
CA SER A 114 -35.72 -1.04 6.49
C SER A 114 -36.60 0.04 5.85
N SER A 115 -36.76 1.18 6.52
CA SER A 115 -37.46 2.35 5.95
C SER A 115 -36.44 3.30 5.30
N TYR A 116 -36.59 3.58 4.01
CA TYR A 116 -35.84 4.62 3.29
C TYR A 116 -36.74 5.85 3.09
N PRO A 117 -36.65 6.89 3.94
CA PRO A 117 -37.43 8.11 3.74
C PRO A 117 -36.89 8.92 2.54
N SER A 118 -37.78 9.33 1.63
CA SER A 118 -37.45 10.22 0.50
C SER A 118 -37.58 11.71 0.88
N GLU A 119 -36.90 12.56 0.12
CA GLU A 119 -36.91 14.02 0.24
C GLU A 119 -38.13 14.65 -0.49
N PHE A 120 -39.34 14.46 0.07
CA PHE A 120 -40.60 15.23 -0.13
C PHE A 120 -41.69 14.69 -1.09
N PHE A 121 -42.96 14.72 -0.61
CA PHE A 121 -44.17 15.33 -1.26
C PHE A 121 -45.28 15.67 -0.21
N PRO A 122 -46.20 16.64 -0.47
CA PRO A 122 -46.75 17.57 0.54
C PRO A 122 -48.19 17.34 1.07
N GLY A 123 -48.58 18.06 2.15
CA GLY A 123 -49.96 18.28 2.63
C GLY A 123 -50.13 19.55 3.51
N ILE A 124 -51.36 20.10 3.59
CA ILE A 124 -51.72 21.50 4.01
C ILE A 124 -51.39 21.87 5.48
N ILE A 125 -50.97 20.90 6.31
CA ILE A 125 -50.46 21.08 7.68
C ILE A 125 -49.04 20.51 7.68
N ASN A 126 -48.02 21.30 7.40
CA ASN A 126 -46.71 20.76 7.00
C ASN A 126 -45.62 20.95 8.08
N PRO A 127 -45.41 20.03 9.04
CA PRO A 127 -44.19 20.01 9.84
C PRO A 127 -43.07 19.33 9.05
N LEU A 128 -42.01 20.07 8.71
CA LEU A 128 -40.84 19.55 8.02
C LEU A 128 -40.16 18.44 8.85
N LYS A 129 -40.13 17.18 8.36
CA LYS A 129 -39.32 16.08 8.92
C LYS A 129 -37.84 16.17 8.50
N LYS A 130 -37.19 17.34 8.58
CA LYS A 130 -35.72 17.35 8.51
C LYS A 130 -35.22 16.71 9.81
N ARG A 131 -34.61 15.52 9.74
CA ARG A 131 -34.08 14.82 10.93
C ARG A 131 -32.64 15.18 11.24
N THR A 132 -31.93 15.71 10.25
CA THR A 132 -30.54 16.14 10.35
C THR A 132 -30.35 17.47 9.66
N ILE A 133 -29.53 18.32 10.24
CA ILE A 133 -29.08 19.58 9.62
C ILE A 133 -27.58 19.50 9.34
N LYS A 134 -27.17 20.05 8.21
CA LYS A 134 -25.76 20.22 7.88
C LYS A 134 -25.30 21.59 8.34
N LYS A 135 -24.19 21.63 9.06
CA LYS A 135 -23.52 22.86 9.48
C LYS A 135 -22.11 22.86 8.91
N ASN A 136 -21.67 24.01 8.40
CA ASN A 136 -20.31 24.18 7.91
C ASN A 136 -19.52 24.99 8.94
N LEU A 137 -18.39 24.45 9.36
CA LEU A 137 -17.48 25.04 10.32
C LEU A 137 -16.16 25.36 9.61
N ASN A 138 -15.90 26.65 9.42
CA ASN A 138 -14.61 27.11 8.92
C ASN A 138 -13.61 27.26 10.07
N ILE A 139 -12.42 26.71 9.90
CA ILE A 139 -11.32 26.81 10.85
C ILE A 139 -10.11 27.38 10.11
N ASP A 140 -9.45 28.33 10.75
CA ASP A 140 -8.28 29.01 10.21
C ASP A 140 -7.23 29.12 11.31
N SER A 141 -6.01 28.65 11.04
CA SER A 141 -4.95 28.59 12.04
C SER A 141 -4.50 29.98 12.52
N ARG A 142 -4.84 31.07 11.80
CA ARG A 142 -4.59 32.45 12.26
C ARG A 142 -5.30 32.79 13.56
N PHE A 143 -6.43 32.13 13.85
CA PHE A 143 -7.24 32.39 15.04
C PHE A 143 -7.02 31.36 16.16
N ARG A 144 -5.93 30.60 16.11
CA ARG A 144 -5.59 29.62 17.15
C ARG A 144 -5.12 30.27 18.45
N ASP A 145 -5.31 29.55 19.55
CA ASP A 145 -4.84 29.97 20.86
C ASP A 145 -3.30 30.01 20.91
N ASN A 146 -2.76 31.06 21.55
CA ASN A 146 -1.32 31.27 21.70
C ASN A 146 -0.55 31.26 20.37
N TYR A 147 -1.01 32.05 19.39
CA TYR A 147 -0.46 32.12 18.02
C TYR A 147 1.08 32.13 17.93
N PHE A 148 1.77 32.90 18.78
CA PHE A 148 3.24 32.99 18.73
C PHE A 148 3.99 31.83 19.42
N ALA A 149 3.29 30.99 20.18
CA ALA A 149 3.88 29.90 20.95
C ALA A 149 3.52 28.50 20.42
N THR A 150 2.40 28.36 19.70
CA THR A 150 1.98 27.09 19.08
C THR A 150 2.35 27.03 17.59
N SER A 151 2.36 25.84 16.98
CA SER A 151 2.58 25.68 15.53
C SER A 151 1.25 25.81 14.78
N SER A 152 1.28 26.34 13.55
CA SER A 152 0.09 26.37 12.68
C SER A 152 -0.36 24.98 12.27
N THR A 153 0.49 23.96 12.33
CA THR A 153 0.20 22.58 11.90
C THR A 153 -0.05 21.60 13.04
N ASN A 154 0.03 22.04 14.30
CA ASN A 154 -0.29 21.23 15.47
C ASN A 154 -0.75 22.15 16.61
N TYR A 155 -2.07 22.26 16.75
CA TYR A 155 -2.68 23.14 17.74
C TYR A 155 -4.05 22.65 18.18
N SER A 156 -4.44 23.04 19.38
CA SER A 156 -5.80 22.86 19.89
C SER A 156 -6.60 24.14 19.72
N ILE A 157 -7.88 24.02 19.38
CA ILE A 157 -8.82 25.13 19.27
C ILE A 157 -10.08 24.83 20.08
N ASN A 158 -10.55 25.84 20.82
CA ASN A 158 -11.86 25.82 21.47
C ASN A 158 -12.85 26.60 20.60
N LEU A 159 -13.91 25.91 20.16
CA LEU A 159 -14.94 26.51 19.34
C LEU A 159 -15.78 27.48 20.18
N PRO A 160 -16.18 28.64 19.63
CA PRO A 160 -17.02 29.61 20.34
C PRO A 160 -18.44 29.09 20.58
N ILE A 161 -18.86 28.07 19.83
CA ILE A 161 -20.16 27.40 19.99
C ILE A 161 -19.94 25.90 20.16
N ASN A 162 -20.76 25.28 21.01
CA ASN A 162 -20.80 23.84 21.14
C ASN A 162 -21.71 23.25 20.05
N PHE A 163 -21.17 22.34 19.25
CA PHE A 163 -21.95 21.59 18.27
C PHE A 163 -22.54 20.35 18.94
N ASN A 164 -23.82 20.43 19.29
CA ASN A 164 -24.52 19.33 19.94
C ASN A 164 -25.04 18.28 18.93
N SER A 165 -25.11 17.04 19.38
CA SER A 165 -25.74 15.92 18.66
C SER A 165 -25.19 15.72 17.23
N VAL A 166 -23.87 15.79 17.08
CA VAL A 166 -23.17 15.52 15.82
C VAL A 166 -23.16 14.01 15.54
N LEU A 167 -23.56 13.63 14.34
CA LEU A 167 -23.59 12.24 13.86
C LEU A 167 -22.43 11.93 12.92
N GLN A 168 -21.98 12.92 12.17
CA GLN A 168 -20.94 12.76 11.16
C GLN A 168 -20.11 14.03 11.01
N MET A 169 -18.82 13.86 10.74
CA MET A 169 -17.87 14.93 10.41
C MET A 169 -17.14 14.59 9.12
N GLN A 170 -16.99 15.58 8.24
CA GLN A 170 -16.25 15.43 6.99
C GLN A 170 -15.49 16.72 6.68
N LEU A 171 -14.29 16.60 6.09
CA LEU A 171 -13.59 17.72 5.48
C LEU A 171 -14.30 18.12 4.18
N SER A 172 -14.51 19.41 3.92
CA SER A 172 -15.24 19.90 2.74
C SER A 172 -14.33 20.64 1.77
N SER A 173 -13.46 21.51 2.29
CA SER A 173 -12.44 22.21 1.52
C SER A 173 -11.22 22.48 2.40
N ILE A 174 -10.08 22.72 1.75
CA ILE A 174 -8.84 23.14 2.39
C ILE A 174 -8.08 24.11 1.49
N GLU A 175 -7.52 25.15 2.11
CA GLU A 175 -6.60 26.10 1.51
C GLU A 175 -5.26 25.99 2.25
N LEU A 176 -4.30 25.34 1.61
CA LEU A 176 -3.01 25.02 2.19
C LEU A 176 -1.87 25.72 1.44
N PRO A 177 -1.06 26.58 2.09
CA PRO A 177 0.15 27.09 1.47
C PRO A 177 1.20 25.98 1.29
N THR A 178 1.76 25.83 0.10
CA THR A 178 2.89 24.92 -0.17
C THR A 178 4.22 25.58 0.16
N THR A 179 4.32 26.10 1.39
CA THR A 179 5.48 26.82 1.90
C THR A 179 6.44 25.95 2.67
N TYR A 180 6.22 24.63 2.75
CA TYR A 180 7.15 23.68 3.35
C TYR A 180 8.47 23.60 2.57
N TYR A 181 9.55 23.25 3.27
CA TYR A 181 10.86 23.01 2.64
C TYR A 181 11.15 21.52 2.48
N VAL A 182 11.58 21.13 1.28
CA VAL A 182 12.06 19.79 0.96
C VAL A 182 13.40 19.52 1.64
N VAL A 183 14.29 20.51 1.66
CA VAL A 183 15.56 20.47 2.38
C VAL A 183 15.43 21.36 3.60
N SER A 184 15.53 20.77 4.79
CA SER A 184 15.30 21.49 6.06
C SER A 184 16.14 20.95 7.21
N LYS A 185 16.73 21.86 7.97
CA LYS A 185 17.41 21.60 9.24
C LYS A 185 16.47 21.04 10.30
N GLN A 186 15.18 21.39 10.27
CA GLN A 186 14.18 20.87 11.20
C GLN A 186 13.90 19.39 10.95
N TYR A 187 13.90 18.96 9.68
CA TYR A 187 13.79 17.54 9.33
C TYR A 187 15.11 16.79 9.40
N GLY A 188 16.24 17.50 9.52
CA GLY A 188 17.57 16.92 9.61
C GLY A 188 18.04 16.27 8.31
N ASN A 189 17.51 16.71 7.17
CA ASN A 189 17.82 16.17 5.85
C ASN A 189 18.64 17.16 4.98
N ASN A 190 19.23 18.18 5.59
CA ASN A 190 19.95 19.25 4.92
C ASN A 190 21.49 19.11 4.93
N PHE A 191 22.01 17.96 5.35
CA PHE A 191 23.45 17.74 5.43
C PHE A 191 23.82 16.31 5.05
N PHE A 192 25.09 16.13 4.70
CA PHE A 192 25.74 14.83 4.57
C PHE A 192 27.26 15.00 4.74
N THR A 193 27.97 13.89 4.92
CA THR A 193 29.42 13.92 5.11
C THR A 193 30.12 13.38 3.86
N VAL A 194 31.16 14.09 3.43
CA VAL A 194 32.10 13.65 2.38
C VAL A 194 33.45 13.43 3.06
N ILE A 195 34.09 12.30 2.79
CA ILE A 195 35.42 12.00 3.32
C ILE A 195 36.38 11.97 2.15
N VAL A 196 37.39 12.83 2.20
CA VAL A 196 38.45 12.91 1.18
C VAL A 196 39.78 12.67 1.87
N ASN A 197 40.56 11.71 1.37
CA ASN A 197 41.86 11.32 1.94
C ASN A 197 41.82 11.07 3.46
N GLY A 198 40.75 10.43 3.93
CA GLY A 198 40.54 10.12 5.35
C GLY A 198 40.09 11.30 6.22
N THR A 199 39.90 12.51 5.67
CA THR A 199 39.37 13.66 6.40
C THR A 199 37.90 13.88 6.10
N ALA A 200 37.07 13.99 7.13
CA ALA A 200 35.63 14.21 7.01
C ALA A 200 35.29 15.71 6.87
N GLY A 201 34.51 16.05 5.86
CA GLY A 201 33.92 17.37 5.65
C GLY A 201 32.39 17.27 5.63
N ILE A 202 31.72 18.08 6.44
CA ILE A 202 30.25 18.09 6.53
C ILE A 202 29.71 19.14 5.57
N VAL A 203 29.01 18.69 4.54
CA VAL A 203 28.32 19.55 3.58
C VAL A 203 26.97 19.93 4.16
N ASN A 204 26.78 21.22 4.45
CA ASN A 204 25.52 21.76 4.95
C ASN A 204 24.83 22.58 3.85
N ILE A 205 23.61 22.20 3.53
CA ILE A 205 22.77 22.86 2.54
C ILE A 205 21.80 23.78 3.31
N PRO A 206 21.58 25.03 2.86
CA PRO A 206 20.58 25.90 3.45
C PRO A 206 19.17 25.30 3.34
N ASP A 207 18.25 25.81 4.17
CA ASP A 207 16.86 25.39 4.13
C ASP A 207 16.17 25.98 2.89
N GLY A 208 15.40 25.16 2.18
CA GLY A 208 14.69 25.60 0.99
C GLY A 208 14.22 24.48 0.07
N ASN A 209 13.70 24.94 -1.06
CA ASN A 209 13.30 24.11 -2.19
C ASN A 209 14.21 24.44 -3.37
N TYR A 210 14.79 23.41 -3.96
CA TYR A 210 15.82 23.53 -4.98
C TYR A 210 15.39 22.76 -6.21
N ASP A 211 15.73 23.30 -7.38
CA ASP A 211 15.71 22.51 -8.59
C ASP A 211 16.97 21.64 -8.66
N GLN A 212 16.99 20.76 -9.66
CA GLN A 212 18.06 19.80 -9.85
C GLN A 212 19.41 20.45 -10.17
N VAL A 213 19.46 21.66 -10.71
CA VAL A 213 20.73 22.32 -11.10
C VAL A 213 21.29 23.16 -9.95
N THR A 214 20.40 23.91 -9.30
CA THR A 214 20.71 24.77 -8.16
C THR A 214 21.21 23.98 -6.96
N ILE A 215 20.65 22.79 -6.68
CA ILE A 215 21.10 21.97 -5.55
C ILE A 215 22.58 21.57 -5.69
N TYR A 216 23.02 21.15 -6.87
CA TYR A 216 24.42 20.73 -7.08
C TYR A 216 25.35 21.94 -7.12
N THR A 217 24.88 23.08 -7.64
CA THR A 217 25.63 24.34 -7.58
C THR A 217 25.94 24.70 -6.12
N ILE A 218 24.95 24.60 -5.24
CA ILE A 218 25.12 24.86 -3.80
C ILE A 218 26.04 23.82 -3.17
N ILE A 219 25.87 22.53 -3.45
CA ILE A 219 26.74 21.46 -2.92
C ILE A 219 28.21 21.70 -3.31
N ASN A 220 28.48 21.98 -4.59
CA ASN A 220 29.83 22.23 -5.09
C ASN A 220 30.45 23.50 -4.50
N GLN A 221 29.64 24.55 -4.27
CA GLN A 221 30.08 25.73 -3.54
C GLN A 221 30.46 25.40 -2.08
N GLN A 222 29.67 24.57 -1.39
CA GLN A 222 29.98 24.15 -0.02
C GLN A 222 31.24 23.29 0.05
N LEU A 223 31.47 22.42 -0.95
CA LEU A 223 32.71 21.65 -1.08
C LEU A 223 33.93 22.55 -1.29
N THR A 224 33.80 23.61 -2.09
CA THR A 224 34.85 24.62 -2.25
C THR A 224 35.11 25.35 -0.93
N ASN A 225 34.08 25.71 -0.17
CA ASN A 225 34.23 26.33 1.15
C ASN A 225 34.90 25.40 2.15
N LEU A 226 34.54 24.11 2.15
CA LEU A 226 35.17 23.08 2.99
C LEU A 226 36.67 22.94 2.71
N SER A 227 37.06 23.08 1.44
CA SER A 227 38.47 23.07 1.06
C SER A 227 39.26 24.21 1.73
N ILE A 228 38.67 25.40 1.76
CA ILE A 228 39.26 26.58 2.39
C ILE A 228 39.35 26.42 3.91
N THR A 229 38.30 25.91 4.56
CA THR A 229 38.25 25.80 6.02
C THR A 229 39.11 24.67 6.58
N THR A 230 39.24 23.56 5.85
CA THR A 230 40.05 22.39 6.27
C THR A 230 41.50 22.49 5.81
N GLY A 231 41.81 23.32 4.81
CA GLY A 231 43.12 23.38 4.17
C GLY A 231 43.39 22.22 3.20
N ILE A 232 42.39 21.38 2.92
CA ILE A 232 42.50 20.24 2.00
C ILE A 232 41.92 20.66 0.64
N THR A 233 42.78 20.80 -0.36
CA THR A 233 42.41 21.26 -1.71
C THR A 233 41.44 20.32 -2.44
N ASP A 234 41.54 19.02 -2.16
CA ASP A 234 40.78 17.98 -2.88
C ASP A 234 39.27 18.06 -2.69
N PHE A 235 38.77 18.68 -1.61
CA PHE A 235 37.32 18.90 -1.47
C PHE A 235 36.77 19.77 -2.61
N ALA A 236 37.51 20.78 -3.07
CA ALA A 236 37.07 21.65 -4.17
C ALA A 236 37.03 20.93 -5.52
N HIS A 237 37.75 19.81 -5.64
CA HIS A 237 37.80 18.99 -6.84
C HIS A 237 36.73 17.90 -6.87
N VAL A 238 36.00 17.68 -5.77
CA VAL A 238 34.81 16.81 -5.77
C VAL A 238 33.65 17.55 -6.41
N VAL A 239 33.07 16.97 -7.46
CA VAL A 239 31.98 17.55 -8.23
C VAL A 239 30.76 16.65 -8.17
N PHE A 240 29.65 17.23 -7.72
CA PHE A 240 28.33 16.67 -7.89
C PHE A 240 27.69 17.23 -9.16
N SER A 241 27.09 16.35 -9.95
CA SER A 241 26.41 16.70 -11.19
C SER A 241 25.21 15.79 -11.41
N ILE A 242 24.35 16.17 -12.35
CA ILE A 242 23.21 15.37 -12.77
C ILE A 242 23.41 14.87 -14.19
N ASN A 243 23.03 13.62 -14.42
CA ASN A 243 22.95 13.06 -15.77
C ASN A 243 21.68 13.56 -16.49
N LEU A 244 21.67 14.86 -16.81
CA LEU A 244 20.69 15.49 -17.67
C LEU A 244 21.38 16.43 -18.67
N THR A 245 20.95 16.31 -19.93
CA THR A 245 21.25 17.21 -21.03
C THR A 245 20.04 18.12 -21.25
N ASN A 246 20.29 19.43 -21.28
CA ASN A 246 19.26 20.47 -21.43
C ASN A 246 18.08 20.34 -20.43
N GLY A 247 18.36 19.85 -19.21
CA GLY A 247 17.38 19.71 -18.13
C GLY A 247 16.23 18.70 -18.38
N THR A 248 16.26 17.96 -19.48
CA THR A 248 15.10 17.15 -19.92
C THR A 248 15.46 15.77 -20.42
N THR A 249 16.70 15.54 -20.85
CA THR A 249 17.12 14.27 -21.48
C THR A 249 18.26 13.63 -20.71
N GLY A 250 18.13 12.37 -20.31
CA GLY A 250 19.16 11.67 -19.52
C GLY A 250 18.53 10.78 -18.46
N SER A 251 19.37 10.18 -17.61
CA SER A 251 18.90 9.28 -16.55
C SER A 251 18.44 10.00 -15.29
N ALA A 252 18.71 11.31 -15.15
CA ALA A 252 18.44 12.10 -13.95
C ALA A 252 19.09 11.54 -12.66
N GLN A 253 20.11 10.69 -12.80
CA GLN A 253 20.92 10.20 -11.68
C GLN A 253 21.96 11.23 -11.28
N THR A 254 22.30 11.25 -9.99
CA THR A 254 23.44 12.01 -9.47
C THR A 254 24.73 11.29 -9.83
N ILE A 255 25.69 12.04 -10.35
CA ILE A 255 27.07 11.58 -10.59
C ILE A 255 27.98 12.40 -9.69
N VAL A 256 28.82 11.71 -8.93
CA VAL A 256 29.83 12.31 -8.05
C VAL A 256 31.19 11.75 -8.43
N GLY A 257 32.18 12.62 -8.53
CA GLY A 257 33.54 12.23 -8.85
C GLY A 257 34.50 13.40 -8.70
N PHE A 258 35.76 13.18 -9.03
CA PHE A 258 36.73 14.27 -9.11
C PHE A 258 36.75 14.90 -10.51
N ASP A 259 37.04 16.20 -10.59
CA ASP A 259 37.16 16.97 -11.83
C ASP A 259 38.44 16.65 -12.66
N GLY A 260 39.36 15.85 -12.10
CA GLY A 260 40.63 15.48 -12.72
C GLY A 260 41.83 16.32 -12.25
N ASN A 261 41.61 17.37 -11.45
CA ASN A 261 42.64 18.27 -10.93
C ASN A 261 43.04 17.99 -9.46
N GLN A 262 42.50 16.92 -8.87
CA GLN A 262 42.83 16.46 -7.52
C GLN A 262 44.26 15.90 -7.40
N VAL A 263 44.74 15.75 -6.17
CA VAL A 263 46.03 15.08 -5.88
C VAL A 263 46.01 13.62 -6.39
N ALA A 264 47.17 13.10 -6.81
CA ALA A 264 47.27 11.71 -7.26
C ALA A 264 46.91 10.74 -6.11
N ASN A 265 46.08 9.74 -6.43
CA ASN A 265 45.56 8.72 -5.50
C ASN A 265 44.59 9.25 -4.43
N SER A 266 43.89 10.36 -4.67
CA SER A 266 42.86 10.82 -3.74
C SER A 266 41.74 9.78 -3.59
N THR A 267 41.30 9.57 -2.35
CA THR A 267 40.19 8.67 -2.00
C THR A 267 38.93 9.48 -1.75
N LEU A 268 37.77 8.95 -2.18
CA LEU A 268 36.47 9.58 -1.97
C LEU A 268 35.51 8.60 -1.28
N GLU A 269 34.86 9.07 -0.22
CA GLU A 269 33.77 8.36 0.43
C GLU A 269 32.59 9.31 0.66
N LEU A 270 31.37 8.79 0.48
CA LEU A 270 30.13 9.51 0.77
C LEU A 270 29.44 8.84 1.95
N ASN A 271 29.12 9.60 2.98
CA ASN A 271 28.41 9.11 4.15
C ASN A 271 27.13 9.93 4.38
N PHE A 272 25.99 9.30 4.06
CA PHE A 272 24.64 9.81 4.27
C PHE A 272 24.01 9.29 5.57
N GLN A 273 24.64 8.31 6.23
CA GLN A 273 24.20 7.73 7.49
C GLN A 273 24.74 8.47 8.72
N ALA A 274 25.52 9.55 8.54
CA ALA A 274 25.99 10.36 9.64
C ALA A 274 24.94 11.36 10.17
N ASP A 275 25.14 11.87 11.38
CA ASP A 275 24.45 13.01 11.96
C ASP A 275 25.12 14.35 11.58
N ARG A 276 24.60 15.45 12.12
CA ARG A 276 25.08 16.81 11.80
C ARG A 276 26.49 17.12 12.30
N PHE A 277 27.07 16.22 13.09
CA PHE A 277 28.43 16.31 13.62
C PHE A 277 29.36 15.29 12.96
N GLY A 278 28.88 14.53 11.96
CA GLY A 278 29.65 13.50 11.27
C GLY A 278 29.72 12.17 12.03
N ILE A 279 28.88 11.97 13.05
CA ILE A 279 28.84 10.75 13.87
C ILE A 279 27.83 9.77 13.26
N ASP A 280 28.11 8.46 13.30
CA ASP A 280 27.23 7.42 12.75
C ASP A 280 25.82 7.46 13.39
N ASP A 281 24.79 7.59 12.56
CA ASP A 281 23.37 7.64 12.95
C ASP A 281 22.56 6.60 12.15
N ARG A 282 22.48 5.41 12.74
CA ARG A 282 21.68 4.29 12.21
C ARG A 282 20.24 4.26 12.72
N ASN A 283 19.89 5.17 13.63
CA ASN A 283 18.55 5.23 14.20
C ASN A 283 17.60 5.95 13.24
N THR A 284 18.10 6.95 12.52
CA THR A 284 17.33 7.66 11.50
C THR A 284 17.23 6.83 10.22
N PRO A 285 16.01 6.52 9.73
CA PRO A 285 15.83 5.82 8.46
C PRO A 285 16.46 6.58 7.29
N LEU A 286 17.12 5.82 6.40
CA LEU A 286 17.74 6.37 5.18
C LEU A 286 16.84 7.25 4.31
N PRO A 287 15.54 6.94 4.12
CA PRO A 287 14.65 7.80 3.34
C PRO A 287 14.51 9.23 3.85
N LEU A 288 14.87 9.49 5.12
CA LEU A 288 14.82 10.82 5.72
C LEU A 288 16.13 11.60 5.59
N LYS A 289 17.19 11.00 5.03
CA LYS A 289 18.52 11.63 4.88
C LYS A 289 18.68 12.26 3.50
N MET A 290 19.58 13.25 3.39
CA MET A 290 19.84 13.97 2.13
C MET A 290 20.20 13.05 0.96
N GLY A 291 20.94 11.97 1.22
CA GLY A 291 21.34 11.01 0.19
C GLY A 291 20.15 10.43 -0.58
N TRP A 292 19.01 10.23 0.10
CA TRP A 292 17.80 9.70 -0.53
C TRP A 292 17.22 10.65 -1.57
N ASN A 293 17.18 11.96 -1.25
CA ASN A 293 16.76 13.02 -2.15
C ASN A 293 17.69 13.12 -3.37
N LEU A 294 18.99 12.87 -3.19
CA LEU A 294 19.98 12.82 -4.26
C LEU A 294 19.96 11.50 -5.06
N GLY A 295 19.04 10.58 -4.75
CA GLY A 295 18.88 9.32 -5.48
C GLY A 295 19.74 8.16 -4.95
N PHE A 296 20.59 8.38 -3.94
CA PHE A 296 21.38 7.31 -3.33
C PHE A 296 20.51 6.43 -2.43
N ARG A 297 20.82 5.13 -2.37
CA ARG A 297 20.04 4.13 -1.59
C ARG A 297 20.86 3.45 -0.49
N ASN A 298 22.18 3.52 -0.54
CA ASN A 298 23.05 3.05 0.52
C ASN A 298 23.42 4.19 1.47
N GLY A 299 23.66 3.87 2.75
CA GLY A 299 24.06 4.88 3.74
C GLY A 299 25.49 5.36 3.59
N VAL A 300 26.38 4.49 3.11
CA VAL A 300 27.81 4.79 2.96
C VAL A 300 28.31 4.22 1.63
N TYR A 301 29.11 5.00 0.91
CA TYR A 301 29.77 4.63 -0.34
C TYR A 301 31.27 4.76 -0.16
N ILE A 302 31.99 3.65 -0.37
CA ILE A 302 33.45 3.52 -0.19
C ILE A 302 34.08 2.77 -1.36
N ASN A 303 35.41 2.77 -1.43
CA ASN A 303 36.24 2.00 -2.36
C ASN A 303 36.04 2.37 -3.85
N ASN A 304 35.59 3.58 -4.15
CA ASN A 304 35.56 4.12 -5.50
C ASN A 304 35.93 5.60 -5.51
N THR A 305 36.39 6.11 -6.65
CA THR A 305 36.65 7.54 -6.86
C THR A 305 35.48 8.25 -7.52
N ASN A 306 34.53 7.50 -8.08
CA ASN A 306 33.32 8.02 -8.69
C ASN A 306 32.11 7.19 -8.27
N TYR A 307 30.99 7.84 -7.99
CA TYR A 307 29.73 7.21 -7.60
C TYR A 307 28.58 7.70 -8.47
N VAL A 308 27.70 6.77 -8.85
CA VAL A 308 26.44 7.08 -9.54
C VAL A 308 25.31 6.61 -8.64
N SER A 309 24.29 7.44 -8.45
CA SER A 309 23.14 7.11 -7.63
C SER A 309 22.30 5.98 -8.26
N GLU A 310 21.74 5.09 -7.43
CA GLU A 310 20.90 3.99 -7.90
C GLU A 310 19.52 4.48 -8.37
N GLY A 311 19.02 5.54 -7.75
CA GLY A 311 17.78 6.22 -8.11
C GLY A 311 18.01 7.57 -8.77
N VAL A 312 16.91 8.16 -9.26
CA VAL A 312 16.87 9.54 -9.75
C VAL A 312 16.86 10.53 -8.59
N VAL A 313 17.34 11.74 -8.84
CA VAL A 313 17.17 12.85 -7.90
C VAL A 313 15.68 13.18 -7.76
N ASP A 314 15.19 13.25 -6.52
CA ASP A 314 13.81 13.60 -6.20
C ASP A 314 13.80 14.72 -5.16
N LEU A 315 13.50 15.93 -5.62
CA LEU A 315 13.37 17.14 -4.82
C LEU A 315 11.92 17.65 -4.80
N THR A 316 10.96 16.80 -5.16
CA THR A 316 9.55 17.20 -5.24
C THR A 316 8.91 17.34 -3.86
N GLY A 317 9.44 16.64 -2.86
CA GLY A 317 8.95 16.67 -1.49
C GLY A 317 7.80 15.71 -1.21
N PRO A 318 7.05 15.93 -0.12
CA PRO A 318 5.90 15.09 0.22
C PRO A 318 4.85 15.13 -0.89
N ARG A 319 4.26 13.97 -1.20
CA ARG A 319 3.23 13.85 -2.26
C ARG A 319 1.82 14.05 -1.75
N TYR A 320 1.61 13.90 -0.45
CA TYR A 320 0.33 14.07 0.21
C TYR A 320 0.53 14.37 1.69
N PHE A 321 -0.47 15.02 2.27
CA PHE A 321 -0.58 15.21 3.71
C PHE A 321 -1.83 14.53 4.26
N PHE A 322 -1.79 14.24 5.55
CA PHE A 322 -2.95 13.80 6.32
C PHE A 322 -3.42 14.94 7.21
N LEU A 323 -4.71 15.28 7.11
CA LEU A 323 -5.37 16.11 8.09
C LEU A 323 -5.90 15.21 9.21
N VAL A 324 -5.37 15.41 10.40
CA VAL A 324 -5.79 14.78 11.64
C VAL A 324 -6.64 15.78 12.41
N VAL A 325 -7.83 15.34 12.80
CA VAL A 325 -8.73 16.10 13.65
C VAL A 325 -9.12 15.19 14.80
N ASP A 326 -8.68 15.51 16.00
CA ASP A 326 -9.05 14.81 17.21
C ASP A 326 -10.10 15.64 17.97
N ASP A 327 -11.29 15.09 18.12
CA ASP A 327 -12.42 15.69 18.82
C ASP A 327 -12.62 15.09 20.22
N TYR A 328 -11.65 14.31 20.71
CA TYR A 328 -11.62 13.66 22.03
C TYR A 328 -12.78 12.67 22.28
N ASN A 329 -13.49 12.27 21.24
CA ASN A 329 -14.56 11.27 21.31
C ASN A 329 -14.03 9.89 20.92
N ASN A 330 -14.25 8.89 21.79
CA ASN A 330 -13.85 7.49 21.52
C ASN A 330 -14.94 6.68 20.80
N ASN A 331 -16.18 7.17 20.77
CA ASN A 331 -17.32 6.50 20.14
C ASN A 331 -17.37 6.80 18.63
N VAL A 332 -16.25 6.56 17.95
CA VAL A 332 -16.03 6.93 16.56
C VAL A 332 -15.67 5.71 15.73
N ASN A 333 -16.24 5.62 14.53
CA ASN A 333 -15.74 4.74 13.50
C ASN A 333 -14.65 5.46 12.71
N ASN A 334 -13.39 5.09 12.94
CA ASN A 334 -12.29 5.60 12.13
C ASN A 334 -12.23 4.80 10.82
N SER A 335 -12.59 5.46 9.72
CA SER A 335 -12.61 4.86 8.38
C SER A 335 -11.25 4.94 7.66
N PHE A 336 -10.33 5.78 8.13
CA PHE A 336 -9.05 6.05 7.48
C PHE A 336 -7.88 5.44 8.26
N TYR A 337 -7.11 4.56 7.61
CA TYR A 337 -5.93 3.91 8.19
C TYR A 337 -4.72 4.17 7.29
N SER A 338 -3.60 4.57 7.89
CA SER A 338 -2.32 4.72 7.21
C SER A 338 -1.31 3.74 7.81
N ALA A 339 -0.58 3.01 6.96
CA ALA A 339 0.45 2.07 7.38
C ALA A 339 1.79 2.81 7.57
N PHE A 340 1.92 3.58 8.65
CA PHE A 340 3.20 4.23 8.98
C PHE A 340 4.17 3.21 9.57
N ASN A 341 5.45 3.27 9.18
CA ASN A 341 6.52 2.43 9.74
C ASN A 341 6.72 2.61 11.25
N SER A 342 6.35 3.78 11.80
CA SER A 342 6.56 4.14 13.21
C SER A 342 5.32 4.06 14.08
N SER A 343 4.13 3.80 13.52
CA SER A 343 2.90 3.70 14.32
C SER A 343 1.73 3.09 13.58
N ILE A 344 1.23 1.97 14.10
CA ILE A 344 -0.09 1.38 13.76
C ILE A 344 -1.22 2.13 14.49
N LEU A 345 -0.89 3.09 15.37
CA LEU A 345 -1.88 3.86 16.11
C LEU A 345 -2.70 4.74 15.16
N ASN A 346 -4.02 4.60 15.28
CA ASN A 346 -5.00 5.40 14.58
C ASN A 346 -4.93 6.84 15.08
N LYS A 347 -4.35 7.73 14.28
CA LYS A 347 -4.17 9.15 14.63
C LYS A 347 -5.43 9.99 14.36
N ASN A 348 -6.65 9.43 14.37
CA ASN A 348 -7.87 10.18 14.06
C ASN A 348 -7.76 10.95 12.72
N ILE A 349 -7.25 10.28 11.68
CA ILE A 349 -7.07 10.87 10.36
C ILE A 349 -8.45 11.11 9.73
N LEU A 350 -8.71 12.35 9.31
CA LEU A 350 -9.97 12.74 8.69
C LEU A 350 -9.89 12.74 7.16
N ALA A 351 -8.75 13.12 6.58
CA ALA A 351 -8.58 13.18 5.13
C ALA A 351 -7.12 13.00 4.70
N ARG A 352 -6.94 12.44 3.49
CA ARG A 352 -5.68 12.48 2.73
C ARG A 352 -5.78 13.53 1.62
N ILE A 353 -4.89 14.50 1.68
CA ILE A 353 -4.80 15.65 0.77
C ILE A 353 -3.63 15.40 -0.17
N SER A 354 -3.90 15.17 -1.45
CA SER A 354 -2.84 14.98 -2.44
C SER A 354 -2.22 16.33 -2.81
N LEU A 355 -0.90 16.45 -2.81
CA LEU A 355 -0.23 17.70 -3.17
C LEU A 355 0.04 17.69 -4.67
N ALA A 356 -0.59 18.63 -5.38
CA ALA A 356 -0.44 18.81 -6.84
C ALA A 356 -0.16 20.27 -7.20
N ALA A 357 0.44 21.01 -6.27
CA ALA A 357 0.79 22.42 -6.46
C ALA A 357 2.30 22.59 -6.57
N ASN A 358 2.70 23.63 -7.29
CA ASN A 358 4.08 24.08 -7.32
C ASN A 358 4.50 24.56 -5.92
N THR A 359 5.81 24.62 -5.70
CA THR A 359 6.36 25.21 -4.48
C THR A 359 5.98 26.69 -4.36
N TYR A 360 5.68 27.15 -3.14
CA TYR A 360 5.31 28.55 -2.83
C TYR A 360 4.00 29.02 -3.45
N ASP A 361 3.04 28.11 -3.59
CA ASP A 361 1.69 28.38 -4.09
C ASP A 361 0.65 28.15 -2.97
N VAL A 362 -0.59 28.54 -3.20
CA VAL A 362 -1.71 28.17 -2.33
C VAL A 362 -2.47 27.04 -3.00
N LEU A 363 -2.36 25.85 -2.43
CA LEU A 363 -3.14 24.70 -2.83
C LEU A 363 -4.58 24.89 -2.32
N SER A 364 -5.49 25.26 -3.23
CA SER A 364 -6.94 25.20 -2.98
C SER A 364 -7.50 23.91 -3.58
N GLN A 365 -8.07 23.05 -2.73
CA GLN A 365 -8.67 21.79 -3.18
C GLN A 365 -10.12 21.66 -2.78
N ASN A 366 -10.96 21.46 -3.80
CA ASN A 366 -12.37 21.15 -3.68
C ASN A 366 -12.66 19.81 -4.38
N ASN A 367 -13.13 18.81 -3.62
CA ASN A 367 -13.73 17.53 -4.04
C ASN A 367 -13.03 16.59 -5.06
N LEU A 368 -12.01 17.00 -5.82
CA LEU A 368 -11.43 16.15 -6.89
C LEU A 368 -10.11 15.45 -6.50
N ASN A 369 -9.40 15.93 -5.47
CA ASN A 369 -8.10 15.39 -5.04
C ASN A 369 -8.04 14.98 -3.56
N LEU A 370 -9.19 15.02 -2.87
CA LEU A 370 -9.34 14.66 -1.46
C LEU A 370 -9.94 13.26 -1.36
N ILE A 371 -9.17 12.30 -0.83
CA ILE A 371 -9.73 11.01 -0.42
C ILE A 371 -10.26 11.20 0.99
N MET A 372 -11.57 11.36 1.11
CA MET A 372 -12.27 11.59 2.38
C MET A 372 -13.38 10.56 2.55
N THR A 373 -13.31 9.82 3.64
CA THR A 373 -14.43 9.03 4.15
C THR A 373 -14.98 9.78 5.35
N PRO A 374 -16.27 10.16 5.35
CA PRO A 374 -16.86 10.81 6.52
C PRO A 374 -16.60 10.00 7.78
N ARG A 375 -16.22 10.68 8.85
CA ARG A 375 -16.15 10.10 10.19
C ARG A 375 -17.56 9.98 10.73
N GLU A 376 -17.98 8.76 11.03
CA GLU A 376 -19.29 8.46 11.60
C GLU A 376 -19.15 8.15 13.09
N TYR A 377 -20.01 8.74 13.90
CA TYR A 377 -20.08 8.43 15.33
C TYR A 377 -21.12 7.34 15.58
N PHE A 378 -20.87 6.46 16.54
CA PHE A 378 -21.80 5.37 16.90
C PHE A 378 -23.07 5.88 17.62
N GLY A 379 -23.11 7.16 17.96
CA GLY A 379 -24.25 7.89 18.50
C GLY A 379 -24.00 9.39 18.43
N PRO A 380 -25.00 10.24 18.74
CA PRO A 380 -24.81 11.68 18.75
C PRO A 380 -23.75 12.10 19.79
N VAL A 381 -22.74 12.86 19.35
CA VAL A 381 -21.69 13.41 20.21
C VAL A 381 -21.72 14.93 20.23
N ASN A 382 -21.16 15.53 21.28
CA ASN A 382 -21.00 16.99 21.38
C ASN A 382 -19.54 17.34 21.10
N ILE A 383 -19.32 18.41 20.32
CA ILE A 383 -17.99 18.84 19.90
C ILE A 383 -17.80 20.32 20.27
N GLN A 384 -16.82 20.57 21.13
CA GLN A 384 -16.42 21.92 21.54
C GLN A 384 -14.92 22.18 21.34
N THR A 385 -14.08 21.19 21.62
CA THR A 385 -12.62 21.30 21.48
C THR A 385 -12.13 20.36 20.41
N LEU A 386 -11.24 20.84 19.55
CA LEU A 386 -10.60 20.06 18.49
C LEU A 386 -9.08 20.23 18.60
N ASN A 387 -8.34 19.14 18.45
CA ASN A 387 -6.90 19.17 18.20
C ASN A 387 -6.64 18.87 16.72
N ILE A 388 -5.93 19.76 16.06
CA ILE A 388 -5.72 19.74 14.61
C ILE A 388 -4.25 19.48 14.35
N GLN A 389 -3.96 18.49 13.51
CA GLN A 389 -2.59 18.19 13.09
C GLN A 389 -2.51 17.98 11.57
N LEU A 390 -1.47 18.52 10.96
CA LEU A 390 -1.11 18.24 9.57
C LEU A 390 0.14 17.35 9.55
N LEU A 391 0.00 16.15 9.00
CA LEU A 391 1.07 15.15 8.98
C LEU A 391 1.56 14.85 7.57
N ASP A 392 2.86 14.58 7.44
CA ASP A 392 3.47 14.13 6.19
C ASP A 392 3.23 12.63 5.92
N GLU A 393 3.73 12.15 4.79
CA GLU A 393 3.66 10.73 4.38
C GLU A 393 4.36 9.76 5.36
N TYR A 394 5.26 10.27 6.21
CA TYR A 394 5.94 9.53 7.28
C TYR A 394 5.25 9.68 8.65
N GLY A 395 4.16 10.44 8.72
CA GLY A 395 3.37 10.68 9.93
C GLY A 395 3.97 11.71 10.89
N ARG A 396 4.92 12.54 10.43
CA ARG A 396 5.54 13.65 11.18
C ARG A 396 4.73 14.92 10.98
N THR A 397 4.71 15.81 11.97
CA THR A 397 4.09 17.14 11.82
C THR A 397 4.83 17.94 10.76
N VAL A 398 4.07 18.47 9.79
CA VAL A 398 4.61 19.30 8.72
C VAL A 398 4.99 20.67 9.26
N ASP A 399 6.13 21.20 8.85
CA ASP A 399 6.48 22.60 9.05
C ASP A 399 6.11 23.43 7.82
N LEU A 400 5.21 24.42 8.01
CA LEU A 400 4.77 25.36 6.98
C LEU A 400 5.52 26.70 7.05
N ASN A 401 6.64 26.77 7.77
CA ASN A 401 7.46 27.98 7.91
C ASN A 401 6.66 29.17 8.48
N ASN A 402 5.91 28.91 9.57
CA ASN A 402 5.01 29.87 10.22
C ASN A 402 3.86 30.39 9.35
N MET A 403 3.59 29.75 8.21
CA MET A 403 2.43 30.09 7.41
C MET A 403 1.18 29.39 7.93
N ASP A 404 0.06 30.08 7.79
CA ASP A 404 -1.25 29.63 8.23
C ASP A 404 -2.04 28.96 7.11
N PHE A 405 -2.95 28.06 7.49
CA PHE A 405 -3.86 27.38 6.57
C PHE A 405 -5.29 27.39 7.10
N SER A 406 -6.26 27.25 6.19
CA SER A 406 -7.68 27.17 6.53
C SER A 406 -8.33 25.95 5.92
N PHE A 407 -9.41 25.50 6.55
CA PHE A 407 -10.22 24.40 6.05
C PHE A 407 -11.65 24.50 6.57
N CYS A 408 -12.57 23.90 5.82
CA CYS A 408 -13.98 23.85 6.18
C CYS A 408 -14.40 22.41 6.48
N LEU A 409 -15.04 22.20 7.63
CA LEU A 409 -15.66 20.93 8.01
C LEU A 409 -17.17 21.01 7.81
N THR A 410 -17.77 19.97 7.23
CA THR A 410 -19.23 19.77 7.27
C THR A 410 -19.58 18.79 8.38
N LEU A 411 -20.46 19.23 9.27
CA LEU A 411 -21.02 18.46 10.38
C LEU A 411 -22.49 18.16 10.09
N SER A 412 -22.88 16.89 10.21
CA SER A 412 -24.29 16.49 10.19
C SER A 412 -24.75 16.33 11.63
N THR A 413 -25.68 17.17 12.10
CA THR A 413 -26.24 17.11 13.46
C THR A 413 -27.69 16.69 13.44
N VAL A 414 -28.16 16.06 14.51
CA VAL A 414 -29.60 15.81 14.73
C VAL A 414 -30.33 17.15 14.73
N TYR A 415 -31.47 17.21 14.04
CA TYR A 415 -32.41 18.32 14.13
C TYR A 415 -33.34 18.05 15.30
N ASP A 416 -33.20 18.85 16.36
CA ASP A 416 -34.13 18.88 17.48
C ASP A 416 -34.92 20.17 17.39
N LEU A 417 -36.26 20.08 17.51
CA LEU A 417 -37.21 21.17 17.28
C LEU A 417 -37.28 22.13 18.47
#